data_AF-K8DZT6-F1
#
_entry.id   AF-K8DZT6-F1
#
_cell.length_a   1.000
_cell.length_b   1.000
_cell.length_c   1.000
_cell.angle_alpha   90.00
_cell.angle_beta   90.00
_cell.angle_gamma   90.00
#
_symmetry.space_group_name_H-M   'P 1'
#
loop_
_entity.id
_entity.type
_entity.pdbx_description
1 polymer ?
#
loop_
_entity_poly.entity_id
_entity_poly.type
_entity_poly.pdbx_seq_one_letter_code
_entity_poly.pdbx_strand_id
1 'polypeptide(L)'
;MPNGTVCQLVKLPVVVGETVGSVSVDNVTCPPETVKKVDHIDVVVRDLAADPVFTAPTKDGVCNSPKATVHFGDPQCGNQPREIRKINIHGTVHKQIFYVDKHDDVRHLSEDIDFTKSVTLSPPLIVLEPQNVEISFRNVDVNVSFDLPRPSRIQQVVDVSFTLKIVEQTQLYVSVFPNGCAPAATLGIQDEAFEEWLGNCPVLWQCVNVCPSPYGRTGQAAQPGCCPTLPAAMSRTIPDVLPGAAYELTFWARSVEVPRDPCHFTLTAQIQFLDAAGNPTGTAQQTITSEQLNDTYRQFRVNGTAPAGTAAATVSFTFTPQPWNTCAVLIDDLSFGQAGGS
;
A
#
# COMPACT_ATOMS: atom_id res chain seq x y z
N MET A 1 18.79 -5.15 -29.19
CA MET A 1 18.29 -4.56 -27.93
C MET A 1 17.64 -3.22 -28.24
N PRO A 2 16.30 -3.14 -28.30
CA PRO A 2 15.65 -1.83 -28.42
C PRO A 2 14.39 -1.74 -27.54
N ASN A 3 14.49 -1.00 -26.43
CA ASN A 3 13.49 -0.04 -25.94
C ASN A 3 13.91 0.33 -24.52
N GLY A 4 14.13 1.63 -24.30
CA GLY A 4 14.83 2.19 -23.14
C GLY A 4 14.09 2.12 -21.80
N THR A 5 13.46 1.00 -21.49
CA THR A 5 12.92 0.70 -20.17
C THR A 5 14.02 0.01 -19.37
N VAL A 6 14.59 0.72 -18.40
CA VAL A 6 15.52 0.12 -17.44
C VAL A 6 14.72 -0.16 -16.18
N CYS A 7 14.60 -1.43 -15.78
CA CYS A 7 14.11 -1.75 -14.45
C CYS A 7 15.15 -1.28 -13.45
N GLN A 8 14.80 -0.25 -12.66
CA GLN A 8 15.65 0.26 -11.61
C GLN A 8 15.07 -0.15 -10.26
N LEU A 9 15.92 -0.74 -9.43
CA LEU A 9 15.58 -0.99 -8.03
C LEU A 9 15.60 0.36 -7.31
N VAL A 10 14.46 0.79 -6.80
CA VAL A 10 14.34 2.00 -5.99
C VAL A 10 13.99 1.65 -4.56
N LYS A 11 14.58 2.40 -3.63
CA LYS A 11 14.26 2.34 -2.21
C LYS A 11 13.29 3.47 -1.89
N LEU A 12 12.07 3.13 -1.50
CA LEU A 12 11.03 4.12 -1.17
C LEU A 12 10.65 4.00 0.31
N PRO A 13 10.53 5.13 1.03
CA PRO A 13 9.93 5.14 2.36
C PRO A 13 8.41 5.08 2.24
N VAL A 14 7.81 3.96 2.64
CA VAL A 14 6.36 3.82 2.73
C VAL A 14 5.92 4.22 4.13
N VAL A 15 4.95 5.13 4.22
CA VAL A 15 4.37 5.51 5.51
C VAL A 15 3.44 4.41 5.97
N VAL A 16 3.79 3.72 7.06
CA VAL A 16 2.98 2.63 7.63
C VAL A 16 2.03 3.13 8.71
N GLY A 17 2.30 4.30 9.30
CA GLY A 17 1.39 4.92 10.24
C GLY A 17 1.86 6.28 10.74
N GLU A 18 0.92 7.00 11.32
CA GLU A 18 1.14 8.30 11.97
C GLU A 18 0.31 8.34 13.25
N THR A 19 0.90 8.82 14.35
CA THR A 19 0.20 8.94 15.63
C THR A 19 0.70 10.14 16.42
N VAL A 20 -0.19 10.76 17.18
CA VAL A 20 0.15 11.89 18.06
C VAL A 20 0.38 11.36 19.47
N GLY A 21 1.41 11.87 20.12
CA GLY A 21 1.76 11.52 21.49
C GLY A 21 2.11 12.75 22.32
N SER A 22 1.99 12.59 23.64
CA SER A 22 2.49 13.56 24.59
C SER A 22 3.05 12.91 25.85
N VAL A 23 3.93 13.65 26.51
CA VAL A 23 4.55 13.33 27.79
C VAL A 23 4.44 14.55 28.69
N SER A 24 3.95 14.33 29.91
CA SER A 24 4.00 15.32 30.99
C SER A 24 5.06 14.87 31.99
N VAL A 25 6.04 15.72 32.26
CA VAL A 25 7.11 15.50 33.21
C VAL A 25 6.90 16.44 34.40
N ASP A 26 6.47 15.88 35.52
CA ASP A 26 6.38 16.60 36.78
C ASP A 26 7.75 16.65 37.46
N ASN A 27 8.19 17.84 37.85
CA ASN A 27 9.41 17.99 38.63
C ASN A 27 9.30 19.07 39.72
N VAL A 28 10.04 18.86 40.80
CA VAL A 28 10.15 19.78 41.92
C VAL A 28 11.61 20.15 42.10
N THR A 29 11.91 21.43 41.91
CA THR A 29 13.27 21.95 42.10
C THR A 29 13.33 22.69 43.43
N CYS A 30 14.38 22.40 44.22
CA CYS A 30 14.67 23.08 45.49
C CYS A 30 15.91 23.96 45.30
N PRO A 31 15.74 25.27 45.06
CA PRO A 31 16.88 26.18 44.86
C PRO A 31 17.74 26.28 46.13
N PRO A 32 19.07 26.49 45.99
CA PRO A 32 19.98 26.59 47.12
C PRO A 32 19.73 27.84 47.99
N GLU A 33 19.00 28.82 47.45
CA GLU A 33 18.69 30.09 48.07
C GLU A 33 17.17 30.35 47.99
N THR A 34 16.66 31.24 48.81
CA THR A 34 15.23 31.61 48.79
C THR A 34 14.90 32.45 47.56
N VAL A 35 13.96 31.97 46.77
CA VAL A 35 13.42 32.61 45.57
C VAL A 35 12.32 33.60 45.94
N LYS A 36 12.47 34.83 45.46
CA LYS A 36 11.46 35.89 45.55
C LYS A 36 10.48 35.82 44.39
N LYS A 37 10.98 35.57 43.17
CA LYS A 37 10.19 35.48 41.94
C LYS A 37 10.89 34.58 40.93
N VAL A 38 10.14 33.73 40.23
CA VAL A 38 10.60 33.06 39.00
C VAL A 38 10.29 33.99 37.83
N ASP A 39 11.28 34.26 36.98
CA ASP A 39 11.11 35.12 35.82
C ASP A 39 10.56 34.32 34.63
N HIS A 40 11.34 33.35 34.16
CA HIS A 40 10.94 32.40 33.13
C HIS A 40 11.75 31.09 33.25
N ILE A 41 11.30 30.06 32.54
CA ILE A 41 12.01 28.79 32.42
C ILE A 41 12.20 28.52 30.94
N ASP A 42 13.46 28.41 30.52
CA ASP A 42 13.80 27.95 29.18
C ASP A 42 13.85 26.44 29.18
N VAL A 43 13.24 25.81 28.17
CA VAL A 43 13.15 24.36 28.06
C VAL A 43 13.43 23.90 26.64
N VAL A 44 14.23 22.83 26.53
CA VAL A 44 14.57 22.16 25.27
C VAL A 44 14.55 20.66 25.50
N VAL A 45 13.97 19.92 24.55
CA VAL A 45 14.07 18.46 24.54
C VAL A 45 15.30 18.05 23.75
N ARG A 46 16.10 17.16 24.34
CA ARG A 46 17.30 16.55 23.76
C ARG A 46 17.15 15.05 23.67
N ASP A 47 17.97 14.43 22.83
CA ASP A 47 18.13 12.98 22.72
C ASP A 47 16.80 12.23 22.53
N LEU A 48 15.88 12.86 21.81
CA LEU A 48 14.54 12.32 21.56
C LEU A 48 14.62 11.16 20.57
N ALA A 49 14.26 9.97 21.03
CA ALA A 49 14.32 8.75 20.25
C ALA A 49 13.09 7.86 20.50
N ALA A 50 12.79 6.99 19.54
CA ALA A 50 11.64 6.10 19.55
C ALA A 50 12.01 4.70 19.05
N ASP A 51 11.63 3.69 19.84
CA ASP A 51 11.86 2.28 19.55
C ASP A 51 10.54 1.53 19.35
N PRO A 52 10.33 0.85 18.22
CA PRO A 52 9.17 0.00 18.04
C PRO A 52 9.26 -1.28 18.88
N VAL A 53 8.14 -1.68 19.46
CA VAL A 53 7.98 -2.98 20.12
C VAL A 53 7.18 -3.90 19.19
N PHE A 54 7.89 -4.83 18.58
CA PHE A 54 7.30 -5.85 17.71
C PHE A 54 6.68 -6.98 18.53
N THR A 55 5.51 -7.45 18.11
CA THR A 55 4.94 -8.71 18.60
C THR A 55 5.19 -9.87 17.64
N ALA A 56 4.88 -11.09 18.10
CA ALA A 56 4.96 -12.32 17.31
C ALA A 56 4.22 -12.19 15.96
N PRO A 57 4.62 -12.96 14.93
CA PRO A 57 4.04 -12.86 13.59
C PRO A 57 2.52 -13.05 13.60
N THR A 58 1.85 -12.44 12.63
CA THR A 58 0.42 -12.60 12.36
C THR A 58 0.07 -14.09 12.27
N LYS A 59 -1.07 -14.47 12.85
CA LYS A 59 -1.50 -15.83 13.30
C LYS A 59 -1.35 -17.03 12.35
N ASP A 60 -0.92 -16.85 11.10
CA ASP A 60 -0.87 -17.90 10.08
C ASP A 60 0.56 -18.36 9.68
N GLY A 61 1.61 -17.91 10.40
CA GLY A 61 3.02 -18.23 10.10
C GLY A 61 3.71 -19.16 11.11
N VAL A 62 4.54 -20.08 10.62
CA VAL A 62 5.26 -21.21 11.29
C VAL A 62 6.30 -20.79 12.37
N CYS A 63 6.25 -19.57 12.87
CA CYS A 63 7.38 -18.97 13.60
C CYS A 63 6.95 -18.24 14.89
N ASN A 64 6.40 -18.99 15.85
CA ASN A 64 6.07 -18.49 17.17
C ASN A 64 7.33 -18.37 18.04
N SER A 65 8.09 -17.25 17.94
CA SER A 65 9.00 -16.90 19.04
C SER A 65 8.19 -16.18 20.12
N PRO A 66 8.06 -16.73 21.34
CA PRO A 66 7.31 -16.10 22.42
C PRO A 66 8.03 -14.89 23.04
N LYS A 67 9.19 -14.48 22.51
CA LYS A 67 10.03 -13.43 23.10
C LYS A 67 10.24 -12.25 22.14
N ALA A 68 10.14 -11.04 22.69
CA ALA A 68 10.34 -9.77 21.98
C ALA A 68 11.81 -9.50 21.56
N THR A 69 12.75 -10.34 21.98
CA THR A 69 14.19 -10.22 21.68
C THR A 69 14.68 -11.49 20.99
N VAL A 70 15.33 -11.33 19.84
CA VAL A 70 15.97 -12.43 19.09
C VAL A 70 17.30 -12.77 19.78
N HIS A 71 17.47 -14.01 20.24
CA HIS A 71 18.73 -14.51 20.76
C HIS A 71 19.54 -15.26 19.69
N PHE A 72 20.86 -15.31 19.86
CA PHE A 72 21.73 -16.12 19.01
C PHE A 72 21.31 -17.60 19.09
N GLY A 73 20.82 -18.15 17.99
CA GLY A 73 20.30 -19.53 17.88
C GLY A 73 18.79 -19.66 17.70
N ASP A 74 18.02 -18.56 17.76
CA ASP A 74 16.59 -18.60 17.42
C ASP A 74 16.38 -18.90 15.92
N PRO A 75 15.29 -19.60 15.52
CA PRO A 75 14.97 -19.81 14.11
C PRO A 75 14.91 -18.47 13.38
N GLN A 76 15.66 -18.36 12.28
CA GLN A 76 15.58 -17.19 11.40
C GLN A 76 14.24 -17.21 10.66
N CYS A 77 13.21 -16.70 11.33
CA CYS A 77 11.98 -16.32 10.67
C CYS A 77 12.35 -15.17 9.74
N GLY A 78 12.35 -15.41 8.42
CA GLY A 78 12.76 -14.43 7.40
C GLY A 78 11.87 -13.17 7.38
N ASN A 79 11.62 -12.61 6.19
CA ASN A 79 10.76 -11.43 5.99
C ASN A 79 9.27 -11.73 6.27
N GLN A 80 8.94 -12.19 7.48
CA GLN A 80 7.59 -12.43 7.93
C GLN A 80 7.01 -11.12 8.48
N PRO A 81 5.76 -10.77 8.14
CA PRO A 81 5.11 -9.59 8.67
C PRO A 81 5.09 -9.59 10.21
N ARG A 82 5.37 -8.43 10.80
CA ARG A 82 5.26 -8.22 12.25
C ARG A 82 4.31 -7.08 12.57
N GLU A 83 3.71 -7.17 13.74
CA GLU A 83 2.88 -6.10 14.28
C GLU A 83 3.69 -5.19 15.22
N ILE A 84 3.59 -3.89 15.04
CA ILE A 84 4.00 -2.87 16.01
C ILE A 84 2.77 -2.49 16.82
N ARG A 85 2.75 -2.85 18.11
CA ARG A 85 1.66 -2.50 19.03
C ARG A 85 1.97 -1.32 19.90
N LYS A 86 3.25 -1.05 20.12
CA LYS A 86 3.72 -0.12 21.12
C LYS A 86 5.02 0.50 20.64
N ILE A 87 5.18 1.78 20.86
CA ILE A 87 6.41 2.51 20.60
C ILE A 87 6.89 3.07 21.94
N ASN A 88 8.12 2.76 22.32
CA ASN A 88 8.77 3.35 23.49
C ASN A 88 9.50 4.60 23.05
N ILE A 89 9.33 5.66 23.80
CA ILE A 89 9.85 6.99 23.51
C ILE A 89 10.67 7.39 24.72
N HIS A 90 11.85 7.92 24.47
CA HIS A 90 12.74 8.40 25.50
C HIS A 90 13.43 9.68 25.06
N GLY A 91 13.84 10.49 26.02
CA GLY A 91 14.57 11.71 25.79
C GLY A 91 14.84 12.43 27.10
N THR A 92 15.50 13.59 27.01
CA THR A 92 15.89 14.39 28.16
C THR A 92 15.32 15.79 28.02
N VAL A 93 14.59 16.25 29.04
CA VAL A 93 14.18 17.64 29.16
C VAL A 93 15.35 18.41 29.80
N HIS A 94 16.02 19.22 29.00
CA HIS A 94 16.99 20.19 29.49
C HIS A 94 16.30 21.51 29.78
N LYS A 95 16.39 22.01 31.01
CA LYS A 95 15.78 23.28 31.40
C LYS A 95 16.73 24.20 32.14
N GLN A 96 16.50 25.50 31.99
CA GLN A 96 17.18 26.55 32.73
C GLN A 96 16.14 27.45 33.40
N ILE A 97 16.22 27.56 34.72
CA ILE A 97 15.28 28.30 35.54
C ILE A 97 15.93 29.64 35.87
N PHE A 98 15.35 30.74 35.43
CA PHE A 98 15.79 32.09 35.77
C PHE A 98 14.92 32.66 36.88
N TYR A 99 15.55 33.13 37.96
CA TYR A 99 14.83 33.61 39.13
C TYR A 99 15.56 34.75 39.84
N VAL A 100 14.82 35.50 40.66
CA VAL A 100 15.34 36.55 41.52
C VAL A 100 15.36 36.05 42.97
N ASP A 101 16.50 36.17 43.62
CA ASP A 101 16.67 35.75 45.01
C ASP A 101 16.15 36.81 46.01
N LYS A 102 16.33 36.56 47.31
CA LYS A 102 15.90 37.49 48.37
C LYS A 102 16.70 38.81 48.43
N HIS A 103 17.86 38.87 47.78
CA HIS A 103 18.72 40.06 47.71
C HIS A 103 18.54 40.84 46.41
N ASP A 104 17.53 40.48 45.61
CA ASP A 104 17.26 41.06 44.29
C ASP A 104 18.35 40.77 43.23
N ASP A 105 19.15 39.72 43.45
CA ASP A 105 20.10 39.24 42.44
C ASP A 105 19.42 38.27 41.45
N VAL A 106 19.77 38.38 40.17
CA VAL A 106 19.33 37.44 39.13
C VAL A 106 20.22 36.20 39.18
N ARG A 107 19.58 35.04 39.31
CA ARG A 107 20.22 33.73 39.37
C ARG A 107 19.64 32.81 38.30
N HIS A 108 20.39 31.77 37.98
CA HIS A 108 19.91 30.68 37.13
C HIS A 108 20.36 29.32 37.66
N LEU A 109 19.56 28.30 37.37
CA LEU A 109 19.87 26.91 37.66
C LEU A 109 19.50 26.05 36.44
N SER A 110 20.39 25.14 36.04
CA SER A 110 20.13 24.16 34.99
C SER A 110 19.79 22.80 35.58
N GLU A 111 18.92 22.07 34.90
CA GLU A 111 18.54 20.72 35.28
C GLU A 111 18.22 19.89 34.03
N ASP A 112 18.58 18.60 34.07
CA ASP A 112 18.25 17.61 33.06
C ASP A 112 17.33 16.56 33.67
N ILE A 113 16.21 16.27 32.99
CA ILE A 113 15.23 15.28 33.45
C ILE A 113 14.98 14.28 32.32
N ASP A 114 15.40 13.05 32.53
CA ASP A 114 15.12 11.96 31.61
C ASP A 114 13.65 11.53 31.73
N PHE A 115 13.01 11.28 30.60
CA PHE A 115 11.67 10.73 30.55
C PHE A 115 11.59 9.53 29.62
N THR A 116 10.66 8.64 29.94
CA THR A 116 10.29 7.51 29.09
C THR A 116 8.78 7.38 29.05
N LYS A 117 8.23 7.20 27.85
CA LYS A 117 6.81 6.98 27.63
C LYS A 117 6.59 5.90 26.61
N SER A 118 5.50 5.18 26.77
CA SER A 118 5.05 4.27 25.74
C SER A 118 3.74 4.73 25.13
N VAL A 119 3.69 4.72 23.80
CA VAL A 119 2.48 4.97 23.02
C VAL A 119 1.99 3.64 22.48
N THR A 120 0.74 3.29 22.79
CA THR A 120 0.08 2.09 22.26
C THR A 120 -0.63 2.45 20.96
N LEU A 121 -0.43 1.63 19.93
CA LEU A 121 -1.05 1.75 18.62
C LEU A 121 -2.32 0.89 18.59
N SER A 122 -3.43 1.49 18.17
CA SER A 122 -4.71 0.80 18.01
C SER A 122 -5.40 1.34 16.75
N PRO A 123 -5.51 0.55 15.66
CA PRO A 123 -5.04 -0.83 15.54
C PRO A 123 -3.49 -0.96 15.52
N PRO A 124 -2.92 -2.16 15.76
CA PRO A 124 -1.51 -2.43 15.53
C PRO A 124 -1.11 -2.14 14.07
N LEU A 125 0.12 -1.67 13.86
CA LEU A 125 0.65 -1.46 12.51
C LEU A 125 1.35 -2.73 12.04
N ILE A 126 1.08 -3.16 10.80
CA ILE A 126 1.75 -4.30 10.19
C ILE A 126 2.92 -3.78 9.37
N VAL A 127 4.10 -4.37 9.56
CA VAL A 127 5.31 -4.10 8.76
C VAL A 127 5.84 -5.39 8.15
N LEU A 128 6.35 -5.32 6.93
CA LEU A 128 6.84 -6.51 6.20
C LEU A 128 8.33 -6.76 6.46
N GLU A 129 9.10 -5.70 6.62
CA GLU A 129 10.54 -5.68 6.88
C GLU A 129 10.84 -4.96 8.21
N PRO A 130 10.70 -5.64 9.36
CA PRO A 130 10.92 -5.04 10.69
C PRO A 130 12.30 -4.40 10.88
N GLN A 131 13.32 -4.92 10.19
CA GLN A 131 14.68 -4.39 10.20
C GLN A 131 14.84 -3.03 9.49
N ASN A 132 13.85 -2.62 8.70
CA ASN A 132 13.88 -1.45 7.83
C ASN A 132 12.84 -0.39 8.25
N VAL A 133 12.42 -0.41 9.51
CA VAL A 133 11.51 0.56 10.10
C VAL A 133 12.28 1.76 10.66
N GLU A 134 11.82 2.95 10.33
CA GLU A 134 12.35 4.22 10.84
C GLU A 134 11.20 5.03 11.44
N ILE A 135 11.42 5.62 12.62
CA ILE A 135 10.43 6.46 13.31
C ILE A 135 11.00 7.87 13.42
N SER A 136 10.26 8.84 12.91
CA SER A 136 10.65 10.26 12.96
C SER A 136 9.65 11.07 13.77
N PHE A 137 10.17 12.02 14.54
CA PHE A 137 9.37 13.01 15.27
C PHE A 137 9.06 14.21 14.37
N ARG A 138 7.80 14.63 14.39
CA ARG A 138 7.29 15.81 13.69
C ARG A 138 6.51 16.68 14.68
N ASN A 139 6.47 17.98 14.43
CA ASN A 139 5.72 18.94 15.23
C ASN A 139 6.01 18.80 16.73
N VAL A 140 7.29 18.72 17.11
CA VAL A 140 7.70 18.63 18.51
C VAL A 140 7.50 20.01 19.13
N ASP A 141 6.58 20.10 20.09
CA ASP A 141 6.27 21.30 20.83
C ASP A 141 6.42 21.05 22.33
N VAL A 142 6.93 22.04 23.04
CA VAL A 142 7.24 21.92 24.47
C VAL A 142 6.67 23.12 25.20
N ASN A 143 5.91 22.84 26.26
CA ASN A 143 5.36 23.83 27.14
C ASN A 143 5.81 23.56 28.58
N VAL A 144 6.06 24.62 29.34
CA VAL A 144 6.42 24.54 30.75
C VAL A 144 5.47 25.41 31.57
N SER A 145 4.84 24.80 32.56
CA SER A 145 4.05 25.48 33.59
C SER A 145 4.77 25.37 34.92
N PHE A 146 4.76 26.44 35.71
CA PHE A 146 5.40 26.44 37.02
C PHE A 146 4.59 27.19 38.07
N ASP A 147 4.80 26.80 39.32
CA ASP A 147 4.30 27.48 40.51
C ASP A 147 5.41 27.59 41.56
N LEU A 148 5.35 28.66 42.36
CA LEU A 148 6.25 28.90 43.49
C LEU A 148 5.44 28.78 44.79
N PRO A 149 5.07 27.56 45.21
CA PRO A 149 4.25 27.36 46.40
C PRO A 149 4.94 27.89 47.68
N ARG A 150 6.28 27.91 47.71
CA ARG A 150 7.09 28.51 48.77
C ARG A 150 8.43 29.01 48.21
N PRO A 151 9.10 29.99 48.86
CA PRO A 151 10.38 30.52 48.39
C PRO A 151 11.50 29.50 48.16
N SER A 152 11.43 28.31 48.76
CA SER A 152 12.45 27.25 48.60
C SER A 152 12.02 26.09 47.70
N ARG A 153 10.88 26.19 47.01
CA ARG A 153 10.31 25.08 46.23
C ARG A 153 9.60 25.60 44.99
N ILE A 154 10.11 25.24 43.81
CA ILE A 154 9.48 25.49 42.52
C ILE A 154 8.88 24.18 42.03
N GLN A 155 7.58 24.17 41.76
CA GLN A 155 6.89 23.04 41.16
C GLN A 155 6.69 23.30 39.67
N GLN A 156 6.99 22.32 38.83
CA GLN A 156 7.02 22.48 37.38
C GLN A 156 6.39 21.28 36.71
N VAL A 157 5.70 21.54 35.61
CA VAL A 157 5.13 20.53 34.71
C VAL A 157 5.60 20.88 33.31
N VAL A 158 6.35 19.98 32.69
CA VAL A 158 6.79 20.12 31.31
C VAL A 158 5.97 19.18 30.44
N ASP A 159 5.23 19.74 29.49
CA ASP A 159 4.45 19.00 28.51
C ASP A 159 5.20 19.00 27.17
N VAL A 160 5.57 17.80 26.71
CA VAL A 160 6.17 17.57 25.39
C VAL A 160 5.13 16.91 24.51
N SER A 161 4.78 17.52 23.39
CA SER A 161 3.85 16.97 22.40
C SER A 161 4.55 16.76 21.06
N PHE A 162 4.20 15.70 20.34
CA PHE A 162 4.83 15.35 19.07
C PHE A 162 3.92 14.46 18.23
N THR A 163 4.25 14.39 16.94
CA THR A 163 3.68 13.43 15.99
C THR A 163 4.76 12.43 15.60
N LEU A 164 4.49 11.15 15.78
CA LEU A 164 5.34 10.06 15.30
C LEU A 164 4.93 9.69 13.89
N LYS A 165 5.88 9.77 12.96
CA LYS A 165 5.73 9.24 11.60
C LYS A 165 6.57 7.97 11.48
N ILE A 166 5.89 6.84 11.29
CA ILE A 166 6.52 5.53 11.13
C ILE A 166 6.60 5.21 9.65
N VAL A 167 7.82 4.95 9.17
CA VAL A 167 8.08 4.58 7.78
C VAL A 167 8.80 3.25 7.69
N GLU A 168 8.47 2.48 6.67
CA GLU A 168 9.15 1.25 6.30
C GLU A 168 9.88 1.47 4.97
N GLN A 169 11.18 1.19 4.94
CA GLN A 169 11.99 1.31 3.74
C GLN A 169 11.83 0.07 2.88
N THR A 170 11.03 0.15 1.82
CA THR A 170 10.79 -0.96 0.90
C THR A 170 11.61 -0.80 -0.39
N GLN A 171 11.93 -1.93 -1.02
CA GLN A 171 12.59 -1.96 -2.32
C GLN A 171 11.61 -2.47 -3.37
N LEU A 172 11.38 -1.68 -4.41
CA LEU A 172 10.56 -2.09 -5.55
C LEU A 172 11.32 -1.86 -6.85
N TYR A 173 11.08 -2.75 -7.80
CA TYR A 173 11.49 -2.52 -9.18
C TYR A 173 10.50 -1.56 -9.81
N VAL A 174 11.00 -0.43 -10.29
CA VAL A 174 10.24 0.51 -11.10
C VAL A 174 10.77 0.52 -12.51
N SER A 175 9.86 0.63 -13.48
CA SER A 175 10.23 0.99 -14.84
C SER A 175 10.55 2.47 -14.88
N VAL A 176 11.81 2.82 -15.09
CA VAL A 176 12.22 4.22 -15.29
C VAL A 176 12.49 4.48 -16.77
N PHE A 177 12.14 5.69 -17.20
CA PHE A 177 12.39 6.20 -18.54
C PHE A 177 13.49 7.28 -18.47
N PRO A 178 14.78 6.92 -18.59
CA PRO A 178 15.91 7.78 -18.26
C PRO A 178 16.01 9.07 -19.09
N ASN A 179 15.27 9.19 -20.19
CA ASN A 179 15.27 10.38 -21.05
C ASN A 179 14.04 11.28 -20.90
N GLY A 180 13.20 11.09 -19.86
CA GLY A 180 12.02 11.93 -19.62
C GLY A 180 10.89 11.77 -20.64
N CYS A 181 11.05 10.89 -21.63
CA CYS A 181 9.93 10.42 -22.43
C CYS A 181 9.12 9.49 -21.53
N ALA A 182 7.92 9.90 -21.11
CA ALA A 182 6.87 8.92 -20.84
C ALA A 182 6.90 7.88 -21.97
N PRO A 183 6.72 6.57 -21.70
CA PRO A 183 6.62 5.65 -22.80
C PRO A 183 5.49 6.19 -23.67
N ALA A 184 5.79 6.42 -24.94
CA ALA A 184 4.74 6.82 -25.87
C ALA A 184 3.66 5.71 -26.02
N ALA A 185 3.87 4.55 -25.37
CA ALA A 185 2.88 3.51 -25.10
C ALA A 185 2.57 3.38 -23.60
N THR A 186 1.30 3.31 -23.22
CA THR A 186 0.89 2.72 -21.94
C THR A 186 1.41 1.27 -21.87
N LEU A 187 1.87 0.83 -20.68
CA LEU A 187 2.27 -0.56 -20.39
C LEU A 187 1.12 -1.58 -20.58
N GLY A 188 -0.07 -1.09 -20.90
CA GLY A 188 -1.30 -1.85 -21.11
C GLY A 188 -1.94 -2.30 -19.80
N ILE A 189 -2.39 -3.54 -19.75
CA ILE A 189 -2.88 -4.20 -18.54
C ILE A 189 -1.81 -5.20 -18.12
N GLN A 190 -1.31 -5.08 -16.89
CA GLN A 190 -0.29 -5.96 -16.32
C GLN A 190 -0.96 -6.81 -15.24
N ASP A 191 -0.91 -8.13 -15.41
CA ASP A 191 -1.34 -9.15 -14.44
C ASP A 191 -2.65 -8.84 -13.71
N GLU A 192 -3.71 -8.59 -14.48
CA GLU A 192 -5.06 -8.43 -13.95
C GLU A 192 -5.61 -9.80 -13.53
N ALA A 193 -5.47 -10.09 -12.24
CA ALA A 193 -5.98 -11.28 -11.56
C ALA A 193 -7.41 -11.13 -11.02
N PHE A 194 -8.09 -10.00 -11.28
CA PHE A 194 -9.47 -9.75 -10.85
C PHE A 194 -9.73 -9.95 -9.34
N GLU A 195 -8.87 -9.39 -8.49
CA GLU A 195 -9.01 -9.49 -7.02
C GLU A 195 -9.78 -8.32 -6.39
N GLU A 196 -9.97 -7.23 -7.14
CA GLU A 196 -10.66 -6.03 -6.66
C GLU A 196 -11.99 -5.83 -7.38
N TRP A 197 -13.09 -5.73 -6.62
CA TRP A 197 -14.46 -5.69 -7.16
C TRP A 197 -15.28 -4.53 -6.61
N LEU A 198 -16.08 -3.91 -7.50
CA LEU A 198 -17.16 -3.00 -7.13
C LEU A 198 -18.50 -3.68 -7.45
N GLY A 199 -19.07 -4.37 -6.46
CA GLY A 199 -20.23 -5.23 -6.66
C GLY A 199 -19.87 -6.42 -7.56
N ASN A 200 -20.54 -6.51 -8.72
CA ASN A 200 -20.40 -7.63 -9.67
C ASN A 200 -19.47 -7.31 -10.86
N CYS A 201 -18.64 -6.27 -10.76
CA CYS A 201 -17.69 -5.88 -11.81
C CYS A 201 -16.31 -5.59 -11.20
N PRO A 202 -15.21 -6.05 -11.82
CA PRO A 202 -13.87 -5.70 -11.36
C PRO A 202 -13.64 -4.19 -11.41
N VAL A 203 -12.84 -3.68 -10.48
CA VAL A 203 -12.48 -2.26 -10.44
C VAL A 203 -11.78 -1.88 -11.76
N LEU A 204 -12.17 -0.76 -12.37
CA LEU A 204 -11.72 -0.27 -13.70
C LEU A 204 -12.36 -0.95 -14.94
N TRP A 205 -13.26 -1.92 -14.77
CA TRP A 205 -13.96 -2.55 -15.88
C TRP A 205 -15.41 -2.03 -16.00
N GLN A 206 -15.95 -2.12 -17.21
CA GLN A 206 -17.39 -1.96 -17.46
C GLN A 206 -17.98 -3.33 -17.72
N CYS A 207 -19.00 -3.73 -16.96
CA CYS A 207 -19.54 -5.09 -17.02
C CYS A 207 -21.06 -5.15 -17.15
N VAL A 208 -21.53 -6.20 -17.81
CA VAL A 208 -22.93 -6.65 -17.84
C VAL A 208 -22.93 -8.16 -17.67
N ASN A 209 -23.73 -8.68 -16.73
CA ASN A 209 -23.86 -10.12 -16.45
C ASN A 209 -22.51 -10.83 -16.16
N VAL A 210 -21.67 -10.16 -15.39
CA VAL A 210 -20.41 -10.70 -14.83
C VAL A 210 -20.57 -10.78 -13.30
N CYS A 211 -19.81 -11.64 -12.64
CA CYS A 211 -19.75 -11.71 -11.17
C CYS A 211 -18.40 -12.30 -10.73
N PRO A 212 -17.99 -12.05 -9.48
CA PRO A 212 -16.80 -12.68 -8.93
C PRO A 212 -17.03 -14.18 -8.72
N SER A 213 -16.00 -14.97 -9.01
CA SER A 213 -15.96 -16.40 -8.72
C SER A 213 -14.76 -16.72 -7.83
N PRO A 214 -14.91 -17.47 -6.73
CA PRO A 214 -13.79 -17.86 -5.87
C PRO A 214 -12.95 -19.00 -6.47
N TYR A 215 -13.30 -19.47 -7.66
CA TYR A 215 -12.62 -20.57 -8.35
C TYR A 215 -11.67 -20.06 -9.44
N GLY A 216 -10.99 -18.96 -9.15
CA GLY A 216 -9.92 -18.40 -9.96
C GLY A 216 -8.74 -19.36 -10.08
N ARG A 217 -7.89 -19.07 -11.06
CA ARG A 217 -6.56 -19.68 -11.20
C ARG A 217 -5.63 -19.11 -10.14
N THR A 218 -5.72 -17.81 -9.87
CA THR A 218 -5.13 -17.11 -8.74
C THR A 218 -6.26 -16.39 -8.03
N GLY A 219 -6.58 -16.77 -6.78
CA GLY A 219 -7.65 -16.14 -6.01
C GLY A 219 -9.01 -16.10 -6.72
N GLN A 220 -9.53 -14.90 -6.99
CA GLN A 220 -10.83 -14.70 -7.65
C GLN A 220 -10.70 -14.67 -9.18
N ALA A 221 -11.78 -15.00 -9.89
CA ALA A 221 -11.84 -14.84 -11.35
C ALA A 221 -13.11 -14.09 -11.77
N ALA A 222 -13.04 -13.47 -12.94
CA ALA A 222 -14.20 -12.88 -13.57
C ALA A 222 -15.06 -13.97 -14.23
N GLN A 223 -16.34 -14.04 -13.87
CA GLN A 223 -17.29 -14.98 -14.47
C GLN A 223 -18.29 -14.26 -15.39
N PRO A 224 -18.01 -14.11 -16.71
CA PRO A 224 -19.06 -13.78 -17.66
C PRO A 224 -20.11 -14.90 -17.76
N GLY A 225 -21.39 -14.53 -17.80
CA GLY A 225 -22.50 -15.48 -17.89
C GLY A 225 -23.01 -15.95 -16.52
N CYS A 226 -22.96 -15.10 -15.49
CA CYS A 226 -23.50 -15.45 -14.16
C CYS A 226 -24.99 -15.78 -14.19
N CYS A 227 -25.72 -15.18 -15.12
CA CYS A 227 -26.93 -15.73 -15.68
C CYS A 227 -26.57 -16.43 -17.01
N PRO A 228 -26.44 -17.78 -17.05
CA PRO A 228 -25.93 -18.53 -18.20
C PRO A 228 -26.76 -18.39 -19.48
N THR A 229 -28.03 -17.99 -19.37
CA THR A 229 -28.96 -17.84 -20.49
C THR A 229 -28.94 -16.45 -21.10
N LEU A 230 -28.20 -15.49 -20.51
CA LEU A 230 -28.13 -14.11 -20.97
C LEU A 230 -26.72 -13.80 -21.50
N PRO A 231 -26.59 -12.94 -22.53
CA PRO A 231 -25.30 -12.42 -22.94
C PRO A 231 -24.59 -11.72 -21.78
N ALA A 232 -23.25 -11.75 -21.79
CA ALA A 232 -22.43 -11.01 -20.86
C ALA A 232 -21.30 -10.30 -21.59
N ALA A 233 -20.87 -9.16 -21.04
CA ALA A 233 -19.76 -8.41 -21.58
C ALA A 233 -18.95 -7.78 -20.47
N MET A 234 -17.64 -7.72 -20.65
CA MET A 234 -16.76 -6.85 -19.89
C MET A 234 -15.77 -6.15 -20.81
N SER A 235 -15.50 -4.88 -20.55
CA SER A 235 -14.54 -4.12 -21.35
C SER A 235 -13.80 -3.07 -20.54
N ARG A 236 -12.59 -2.75 -21.00
CA ARG A 236 -11.75 -1.69 -20.47
C ARG A 236 -11.06 -0.97 -21.63
N THR A 237 -10.99 0.35 -21.55
CA THR A 237 -10.28 1.16 -22.54
C THR A 237 -8.92 1.58 -21.97
N ILE A 238 -7.87 1.35 -22.76
CA ILE A 238 -6.48 1.63 -22.45
C ILE A 238 -6.03 2.79 -23.34
N PRO A 239 -5.65 3.94 -22.75
CA PRO A 239 -5.15 5.09 -23.51
C PRO A 239 -3.69 4.90 -23.95
N ASP A 240 -3.20 5.82 -24.76
CA ASP A 240 -1.81 5.93 -25.22
C ASP A 240 -1.29 4.64 -25.88
N VAL A 241 -2.03 4.15 -26.88
CA VAL A 241 -1.62 3.01 -27.72
C VAL A 241 -0.83 3.53 -28.92
N LEU A 242 0.35 2.95 -29.18
CA LEU A 242 1.26 3.37 -30.23
C LEU A 242 0.78 2.90 -31.62
N PRO A 243 0.56 3.81 -32.57
CA PRO A 243 0.36 3.45 -33.97
C PRO A 243 1.52 2.61 -34.52
N GLY A 244 1.20 1.59 -35.30
CA GLY A 244 2.16 0.71 -35.97
C GLY A 244 2.82 -0.34 -35.07
N ALA A 245 2.60 -0.29 -33.75
CA ALA A 245 3.10 -1.31 -32.83
C ALA A 245 2.19 -2.55 -32.83
N ALA A 246 2.82 -3.72 -32.63
CA ALA A 246 2.10 -4.98 -32.41
C ALA A 246 1.72 -5.10 -30.93
N TYR A 247 0.49 -5.52 -30.67
CA TYR A 247 -0.07 -5.73 -29.34
C TYR A 247 -0.53 -7.18 -29.17
N GLU A 248 -0.39 -7.68 -27.96
CA GLU A 248 -0.78 -9.01 -27.53
C GLU A 248 -1.69 -8.90 -26.30
N LEU A 249 -2.84 -9.57 -26.34
CA LEU A 249 -3.72 -9.85 -25.22
C LEU A 249 -3.56 -11.32 -24.87
N THR A 250 -3.20 -11.63 -23.63
CA THR A 250 -3.24 -12.99 -23.09
C THR A 250 -4.14 -13.07 -21.87
N PHE A 251 -4.80 -14.20 -21.70
CA PHE A 251 -5.68 -14.46 -20.57
C PHE A 251 -5.85 -15.95 -20.39
N TRP A 252 -6.18 -16.37 -19.18
CA TRP A 252 -6.58 -17.75 -18.88
C TRP A 252 -8.09 -17.85 -18.84
N ALA A 253 -8.64 -18.91 -19.41
CA ALA A 253 -10.06 -19.17 -19.34
C ALA A 253 -10.38 -20.65 -19.15
N ARG A 254 -11.53 -20.93 -18.52
CA ARG A 254 -12.13 -22.26 -18.44
C ARG A 254 -13.65 -22.20 -18.40
N SER A 255 -14.29 -23.30 -18.76
CA SER A 255 -15.75 -23.47 -18.66
C SER A 255 -16.17 -23.75 -17.23
N VAL A 256 -17.33 -23.21 -16.83
CA VAL A 256 -18.05 -23.61 -15.62
C VAL A 256 -19.19 -24.53 -16.06
N GLU A 257 -18.92 -25.82 -16.03
CA GLU A 257 -19.85 -26.85 -16.50
C GLU A 257 -20.77 -27.34 -15.39
N VAL A 258 -22.05 -27.49 -15.70
CA VAL A 258 -23.01 -28.20 -14.85
C VAL A 258 -23.13 -29.63 -15.37
N PRO A 259 -22.84 -30.66 -14.54
CA PRO A 259 -22.86 -32.04 -14.99
C PRO A 259 -24.21 -32.42 -15.61
N ARG A 260 -24.16 -32.94 -16.84
CA ARG A 260 -25.31 -33.43 -17.63
C ARG A 260 -26.21 -32.36 -18.25
N ASP A 261 -25.87 -31.08 -18.11
CA ASP A 261 -26.60 -30.00 -18.76
C ASP A 261 -25.91 -29.54 -20.07
N PRO A 262 -26.66 -28.99 -21.03
CA PRO A 262 -26.10 -28.48 -22.27
C PRO A 262 -25.19 -27.25 -22.05
N CYS A 263 -23.97 -27.34 -22.58
CA CYS A 263 -22.94 -26.33 -22.48
C CYS A 263 -22.60 -25.77 -23.86
N HIS A 264 -23.29 -24.69 -24.25
CA HIS A 264 -23.19 -24.14 -25.59
C HIS A 264 -23.11 -22.62 -25.54
N PHE A 265 -21.90 -22.10 -25.64
CA PHE A 265 -21.67 -20.66 -25.69
C PHE A 265 -20.44 -20.35 -26.53
N THR A 266 -20.27 -19.06 -26.83
CA THR A 266 -19.02 -18.54 -27.38
C THR A 266 -18.51 -17.41 -26.51
N LEU A 267 -17.20 -17.40 -26.27
CA LEU A 267 -16.47 -16.29 -25.68
C LEU A 267 -15.68 -15.62 -26.80
N THR A 268 -15.93 -14.34 -27.05
CA THR A 268 -15.12 -13.53 -27.97
C THR A 268 -14.23 -12.59 -27.17
N ALA A 269 -12.92 -12.74 -27.30
CA ALA A 269 -11.92 -11.80 -26.80
C ALA A 269 -11.50 -10.88 -27.95
N GLN A 270 -11.53 -9.57 -27.72
CA GLN A 270 -11.32 -8.56 -28.75
C GLN A 270 -10.41 -7.43 -28.26
N ILE A 271 -9.55 -6.97 -29.17
CA ILE A 271 -8.79 -5.74 -29.10
C ILE A 271 -9.36 -4.82 -30.18
N GLN A 272 -10.02 -3.73 -29.77
CA GLN A 272 -10.52 -2.69 -30.66
C GLN A 272 -9.59 -1.48 -30.58
N PHE A 273 -8.82 -1.21 -31.63
CA PHE A 273 -8.02 0.01 -31.73
C PHE A 273 -8.92 1.20 -32.06
N LEU A 274 -8.64 2.33 -31.43
CA LEU A 274 -9.41 3.56 -31.50
C LEU A 274 -8.52 4.74 -31.85
N ASP A 275 -9.02 5.71 -32.62
CA ASP A 275 -8.38 7.01 -32.82
C ASP A 275 -8.58 7.93 -31.61
N ALA A 276 -8.01 9.14 -31.65
CA ALA A 276 -8.13 10.13 -30.58
C ALA A 276 -9.56 10.66 -30.38
N ALA A 277 -10.46 10.48 -31.35
CA ALA A 277 -11.87 10.82 -31.24
C ALA A 277 -12.72 9.64 -30.74
N GLY A 278 -12.11 8.48 -30.48
CA GLY A 278 -12.79 7.26 -30.03
C GLY A 278 -13.38 6.41 -31.15
N ASN A 279 -13.06 6.67 -32.42
CA ASN A 279 -13.56 5.87 -33.54
C ASN A 279 -12.70 4.61 -33.75
N PRO A 280 -13.32 3.45 -34.07
CA PRO A 280 -12.62 2.24 -34.49
C PRO A 280 -11.64 2.46 -35.65
N THR A 281 -10.35 2.16 -35.44
CA THR A 281 -9.33 2.17 -36.50
C THR A 281 -8.96 0.76 -36.98
N GLY A 282 -9.10 -0.25 -36.11
CA GLY A 282 -8.86 -1.65 -36.45
C GLY A 282 -9.24 -2.60 -35.32
N THR A 283 -9.37 -3.87 -35.64
CA THR A 283 -9.85 -4.88 -34.68
C THR A 283 -9.03 -6.16 -34.82
N ALA A 284 -8.65 -6.75 -33.70
CA ALA A 284 -8.15 -8.11 -33.60
C ALA A 284 -9.03 -8.88 -32.61
N GLN A 285 -9.42 -10.10 -32.94
CA GLN A 285 -10.29 -10.88 -32.07
C GLN A 285 -10.07 -12.38 -32.22
N GLN A 286 -10.44 -13.11 -31.18
CA GLN A 286 -10.52 -14.57 -31.18
C GLN A 286 -11.86 -14.97 -30.58
N THR A 287 -12.58 -15.83 -31.29
CA THR A 287 -13.79 -16.49 -30.76
C THR A 287 -13.42 -17.89 -30.31
N ILE A 288 -13.79 -18.20 -29.08
CA ILE A 288 -13.54 -19.46 -28.38
C ILE A 288 -14.90 -20.10 -28.11
N THR A 289 -15.08 -21.34 -28.54
CA THR A 289 -16.32 -22.07 -28.29
C THR A 289 -16.29 -22.81 -26.96
N SER A 290 -17.45 -23.16 -26.42
CA SER A 290 -17.57 -23.98 -25.21
C SER A 290 -16.85 -25.32 -25.33
N GLU A 291 -16.70 -25.89 -26.53
CA GLU A 291 -15.99 -27.17 -26.75
C GLU A 291 -14.46 -27.02 -26.72
N GLN A 292 -13.95 -25.81 -26.96
CA GLN A 292 -12.51 -25.51 -26.86
C GLN A 292 -12.09 -25.25 -25.41
N LEU A 293 -13.05 -24.85 -24.59
CA LEU A 293 -12.93 -24.74 -23.14
C LEU A 293 -13.32 -26.07 -22.50
N ASN A 294 -12.79 -26.32 -21.31
CA ASN A 294 -13.19 -27.44 -20.45
C ASN A 294 -13.13 -26.97 -18.99
N ASP A 295 -13.25 -27.87 -18.03
CA ASP A 295 -13.17 -27.58 -16.59
C ASP A 295 -11.78 -27.16 -16.07
N THR A 296 -10.76 -27.11 -16.95
CA THR A 296 -9.39 -26.71 -16.63
C THR A 296 -8.98 -25.40 -17.31
N TYR A 297 -8.24 -24.55 -16.59
CA TYR A 297 -7.72 -23.30 -17.16
C TYR A 297 -6.75 -23.54 -18.32
N ARG A 298 -6.97 -22.82 -19.42
CA ARG A 298 -6.09 -22.77 -20.59
C ARG A 298 -5.81 -21.33 -20.98
N GLN A 299 -4.61 -21.07 -21.48
CA GLN A 299 -4.21 -19.73 -21.91
C GLN A 299 -4.64 -19.51 -23.36
N PHE A 300 -5.16 -18.32 -23.64
CA PHE A 300 -5.52 -17.85 -24.97
C PHE A 300 -4.76 -16.57 -25.30
N ARG A 301 -4.70 -16.24 -26.59
CA ARG A 301 -3.89 -15.13 -27.10
C ARG A 301 -4.54 -14.48 -28.31
N VAL A 302 -4.68 -13.16 -28.25
CA VAL A 302 -5.11 -12.33 -29.39
C VAL A 302 -3.98 -11.37 -29.75
N ASN A 303 -3.57 -11.37 -31.01
CA ASN A 303 -2.53 -10.49 -31.53
C ASN A 303 -3.14 -9.51 -32.54
N GLY A 304 -2.76 -8.23 -32.44
CA GLY A 304 -3.19 -7.20 -33.37
C GLY A 304 -2.15 -6.10 -33.52
N THR A 305 -2.02 -5.56 -34.73
CA THR A 305 -1.16 -4.38 -34.98
C THR A 305 -2.03 -3.14 -34.98
N ALA A 306 -1.68 -2.15 -34.14
CA ALA A 306 -2.39 -0.89 -34.06
C ALA A 306 -2.25 -0.12 -35.39
N PRO A 307 -3.34 0.20 -36.10
CA PRO A 307 -3.26 0.96 -37.35
C PRO A 307 -2.73 2.39 -37.15
N ALA A 308 -2.34 3.04 -38.25
CA ALA A 308 -1.98 4.45 -38.24
C ALA A 308 -3.13 5.31 -37.68
N GLY A 309 -2.80 6.30 -36.83
CA GLY A 309 -3.80 7.18 -36.19
C GLY A 309 -4.45 6.61 -34.94
N THR A 310 -4.08 5.40 -34.51
CA THR A 310 -4.52 4.83 -33.22
C THR A 310 -4.01 5.67 -32.04
N ALA A 311 -4.85 5.89 -31.04
CA ALA A 311 -4.51 6.56 -29.80
C ALA A 311 -4.88 5.72 -28.56
N ALA A 312 -5.81 4.78 -28.68
CA ALA A 312 -6.26 3.93 -27.59
C ALA A 312 -6.65 2.53 -28.09
N ALA A 313 -6.85 1.59 -27.17
CA ALA A 313 -7.46 0.31 -27.45
C ALA A 313 -8.50 -0.07 -26.39
N THR A 314 -9.62 -0.64 -26.80
CA THR A 314 -10.57 -1.31 -25.91
C THR A 314 -10.32 -2.80 -25.94
N VAL A 315 -10.01 -3.37 -24.77
CA VAL A 315 -9.99 -4.82 -24.55
C VAL A 315 -11.37 -5.22 -24.06
N SER A 316 -11.98 -6.21 -24.71
CA SER A 316 -13.31 -6.68 -24.34
C SER A 316 -13.47 -8.18 -24.45
N PHE A 317 -14.30 -8.72 -23.57
CA PHE A 317 -14.79 -10.09 -23.59
C PHE A 317 -16.30 -10.08 -23.75
N THR A 318 -16.81 -10.88 -24.67
CA THR A 318 -18.25 -11.04 -24.90
C THR A 318 -18.61 -12.51 -24.86
N PHE A 319 -19.44 -12.87 -23.89
CA PHE A 319 -20.03 -14.18 -23.75
C PHE A 319 -21.40 -14.17 -24.42
N THR A 320 -21.60 -15.08 -25.37
CA THR A 320 -22.86 -15.25 -26.11
C THR A 320 -23.37 -16.68 -25.89
N PRO A 321 -24.43 -16.87 -25.09
CA PRO A 321 -25.01 -18.18 -24.90
C PRO A 321 -25.85 -18.59 -26.10
N GLN A 322 -25.82 -19.87 -26.44
CA GLN A 322 -26.83 -20.47 -27.31
C GLN A 322 -28.11 -20.77 -26.51
N PRO A 323 -29.25 -21.02 -27.18
CA PRO A 323 -30.45 -21.47 -26.51
C PRO A 323 -30.17 -22.67 -25.59
N TRP A 324 -30.75 -22.62 -24.38
CA TRP A 324 -30.62 -23.66 -23.35
C TRP A 324 -29.24 -23.77 -22.69
N ASN A 325 -28.29 -22.88 -22.96
CA ASN A 325 -27.00 -22.89 -22.28
C ASN A 325 -27.15 -22.77 -20.75
N THR A 326 -26.47 -23.65 -20.01
CA THR A 326 -26.40 -23.62 -18.54
C THR A 326 -25.00 -23.30 -18.00
N CYS A 327 -24.01 -23.16 -18.89
CA CYS A 327 -22.63 -22.91 -18.52
C CYS A 327 -22.26 -21.43 -18.48
N ALA A 328 -21.20 -21.13 -17.74
CA ALA A 328 -20.53 -19.84 -17.76
C ALA A 328 -19.06 -20.02 -18.14
N VAL A 329 -18.31 -18.92 -18.22
CA VAL A 329 -16.85 -18.94 -18.41
C VAL A 329 -16.18 -18.22 -17.26
N LEU A 330 -15.03 -18.71 -16.81
CA LEU A 330 -14.14 -17.97 -15.93
C LEU A 330 -12.97 -17.42 -16.74
N ILE A 331 -12.59 -16.18 -16.46
CA ILE A 331 -11.46 -15.47 -17.05
C ILE A 331 -10.56 -14.99 -15.92
N ASP A 332 -9.26 -15.18 -16.07
CA ASP A 332 -8.27 -14.84 -15.04
C ASP A 332 -6.89 -14.56 -15.66
N ASP A 333 -5.97 -14.01 -14.87
CA ASP A 333 -4.56 -13.78 -15.22
C ASP A 333 -4.42 -13.06 -16.58
N LEU A 334 -5.07 -11.90 -16.73
CA LEU A 334 -5.11 -11.16 -17.97
C LEU A 334 -3.93 -10.19 -18.10
N SER A 335 -3.30 -10.20 -19.27
CA SER A 335 -2.33 -9.17 -19.68
C SER A 335 -2.63 -8.65 -21.07
N PHE A 336 -2.39 -7.36 -21.28
CA PHE A 336 -2.46 -6.71 -22.58
C PHE A 336 -1.30 -5.74 -22.70
N GLY A 337 -0.56 -5.77 -23.81
CA GLY A 337 0.57 -4.87 -23.99
C GLY A 337 1.23 -5.02 -25.35
N GLN A 338 2.28 -4.24 -25.59
CA GLN A 338 3.05 -4.34 -26.83
C GLN A 338 3.77 -5.70 -26.89
N ALA A 339 3.63 -6.42 -28.00
CA ALA A 339 4.24 -7.73 -28.19
C ALA A 339 5.77 -7.62 -28.16
N GLY A 340 6.42 -8.39 -27.27
CA GLY A 340 7.88 -8.41 -27.08
C GLY A 340 8.43 -7.49 -25.98
N GLY A 341 7.58 -6.90 -25.15
CA GLY A 341 7.96 -6.07 -23.99
C GLY A 341 7.77 -6.75 -22.63
N SER A 342 7.89 -8.08 -22.56
CA SER A 342 7.87 -8.85 -21.31
C SER A 342 9.19 -8.74 -20.54
#